data_AF-A0A9W7SR00-F1
#
_entry.id   AF-A0A9W7SR00-F1
#
_cell.length_a   1.000
_cell.length_b   1.000
_cell.length_c   1.000
_cell.angle_alpha   90.00
_cell.angle_beta   90.00
_cell.angle_gamma   90.00
#
_symmetry.space_group_name_H-M   'P 1'
#
loop_
_entity.id
_entity.type
_entity.pdbx_description
1 polymer ?
#
loop_
_entity_poly.entity_id
_entity_poly.type
_entity_poly.pdbx_seq_one_letter_code
_entity_poly.pdbx_strand_id
1 'polypeptide(L)'
;MFLRRMFRAQTSLQQTYHRTFQTSARQQALYRRQAFNYQRFQSSRNLYRRWRARPTFAYEVGGLVVITGGFYIYNQEQVPVSNRYRFNVVRPAYEAQLGQQQYEQTMQEFGRKVLPAYSPEHRMVQRVLNRLIPNCGLPPDYQWEAHVIDDDMKNAFVIPGGKVFVFRGILDVAEGEDGLAAVLGHEIAHNVAHHAAERMSQGFVFLGLGYLVSQFIGIDFGISNFVMQLAFTLPGSRAQESEADYIGLLMMAQSCYDPRAAMRLWSRMEQFEKGQGAPPQFMSTHPSSHNRLEKIAKWLPEADNKLESSDCGFTTRFADDFRRRMPDFGL
;
A
#
# COMPACT_ATOMS: atom_id res chain seq x y z
N MET A 1 -45.94 58.35 48.12
CA MET A 1 -45.78 57.04 48.81
C MET A 1 -45.64 55.86 47.82
N PHE A 2 -45.02 56.06 46.65
CA PHE A 2 -44.85 55.04 45.60
C PHE A 2 -43.43 55.00 45.01
N LEU A 3 -42.46 55.67 45.65
CA LEU A 3 -41.04 55.69 45.25
C LEU A 3 -40.09 55.22 46.39
N ARG A 4 -40.63 54.50 47.38
CA ARG A 4 -39.86 53.75 48.39
C ARG A 4 -40.11 52.23 48.35
N ARG A 5 -40.93 51.74 47.41
CA ARG A 5 -41.23 50.30 47.21
C ARG A 5 -40.58 49.67 45.98
N MET A 6 -39.95 50.44 45.07
CA MET A 6 -39.18 49.87 43.94
C MET A 6 -37.69 49.65 44.23
N PHE A 7 -37.10 50.32 45.23
CA PHE A 7 -35.69 50.11 45.61
C PHE A 7 -35.44 48.98 46.63
N ARG A 8 -36.47 48.24 47.04
CA ARG A 8 -36.37 47.02 47.87
C ARG A 8 -36.61 45.71 47.11
N ALA A 9 -36.88 45.77 45.80
CA ALA A 9 -37.12 44.60 44.95
C ALA A 9 -35.97 44.30 43.96
N GLN A 10 -34.97 45.17 43.83
CA GLN A 10 -33.79 44.91 42.99
C GLN A 10 -32.56 44.45 43.79
N THR A 11 -32.53 44.61 45.11
CA THR A 11 -31.46 44.09 45.97
C THR A 11 -31.69 42.66 46.48
N SER A 12 -32.89 42.09 46.28
CA SER A 12 -33.20 40.69 46.64
C SER A 12 -33.02 39.68 45.50
N LEU A 13 -32.85 40.13 44.25
CA LEU A 13 -32.57 39.23 43.10
C LEU A 13 -31.09 39.13 42.73
N GLN A 14 -30.24 40.08 43.18
CA GLN A 14 -28.77 39.95 43.06
C GLN A 14 -28.12 39.16 44.21
N GLN A 15 -28.84 38.90 45.30
CA GLN A 15 -28.37 38.03 46.39
C GLN A 15 -28.69 36.54 46.18
N THR A 16 -29.52 36.19 45.20
CA THR A 16 -29.80 34.79 44.85
C THR A 16 -28.82 34.21 43.83
N TYR A 17 -28.00 35.04 43.19
CA TYR A 17 -26.99 34.59 42.21
C TYR A 17 -25.60 34.29 42.79
N HIS A 18 -25.40 34.46 44.11
CA HIS A 18 -24.13 34.17 44.78
C HIS A 18 -24.20 33.15 45.92
N ARG A 19 -25.26 32.34 45.99
CA ARG A 19 -25.40 31.30 47.01
C ARG A 19 -25.75 29.93 46.44
N THR A 20 -24.78 29.32 45.77
CA THR A 20 -24.57 27.86 45.80
C THR A 20 -23.31 27.56 45.00
N PHE A 21 -22.13 27.64 45.61
CA PHE A 21 -20.96 26.80 45.26
C PHE A 21 -19.89 27.00 46.34
N GLN A 22 -20.28 26.90 47.62
CA GLN A 22 -19.33 26.47 48.64
C GLN A 22 -19.38 24.94 48.65
N THR A 23 -18.70 24.33 47.67
CA THR A 23 -18.33 22.92 47.80
C THR A 23 -17.51 22.82 49.07
N SER A 24 -18.02 22.08 50.05
CA SER A 24 -17.31 21.80 51.29
C SER A 24 -15.86 21.40 50.99
N ALA A 25 -14.91 21.75 51.86
CA ALA A 25 -13.52 21.27 51.76
C ALA A 25 -13.45 19.73 51.64
N ARG A 26 -14.51 19.02 52.08
CA ARG A 26 -14.74 17.59 51.87
C ARG A 26 -15.01 17.19 50.41
N GLN A 27 -15.74 17.98 49.62
CA GLN A 27 -15.96 17.72 48.18
C GLN A 27 -14.74 18.04 47.33
N GLN A 28 -13.97 19.08 47.65
CA GLN A 28 -12.69 19.36 46.98
C GLN A 28 -11.62 18.31 47.29
N ALA A 29 -11.63 17.73 48.51
CA ALA A 29 -10.77 16.61 48.86
C ALA A 29 -11.12 15.30 48.12
N LEU A 30 -12.38 15.12 47.72
CA LEU A 30 -12.83 13.98 46.91
C LEU A 30 -12.46 14.14 45.42
N TYR A 31 -12.54 15.35 44.87
CA TYR A 31 -12.09 15.63 43.49
C TYR A 31 -10.55 15.67 43.34
N ARG A 32 -9.80 16.02 44.39
CA ARG A 32 -8.32 15.92 44.41
C ARG A 32 -7.78 14.50 44.63
N ARG A 33 -8.65 13.49 44.75
CA ARG A 33 -8.26 12.08 44.96
C ARG A 33 -8.45 11.17 43.74
N GLN A 34 -8.76 11.72 42.57
CA GLN A 34 -8.48 11.05 41.31
C GLN A 34 -7.29 11.74 40.64
N ALA A 35 -6.13 11.60 41.27
CA ALA A 35 -4.92 11.58 40.47
C ALA A 35 -5.14 10.48 39.44
N PHE A 36 -5.16 10.83 38.14
CA PHE A 36 -4.96 9.84 37.09
C PHE A 36 -3.68 9.10 37.47
N ASN A 37 -3.85 7.91 38.04
CA ASN A 37 -2.75 7.00 38.31
C ASN A 37 -2.28 6.56 36.94
N TYR A 38 -1.41 7.36 36.32
CA TYR A 38 -0.47 6.85 35.36
C TYR A 38 0.38 5.86 36.15
N GLN A 39 -0.06 4.60 36.21
CA GLN A 39 0.83 3.49 36.52
C GLN A 39 1.88 3.49 35.40
N ARG A 40 2.92 4.29 35.60
CA ARG A 40 4.11 4.25 34.77
C ARG A 40 4.59 2.80 34.83
N PHE A 41 4.73 2.15 33.68
CA PHE A 41 5.21 0.78 33.52
C PHE A 41 6.46 0.50 34.39
N GLN A 42 6.28 0.12 35.65
CA GLN A 42 7.36 -0.26 36.56
C GLN A 42 7.65 -1.77 36.45
N SER A 43 6.70 -2.54 35.93
CA SER A 43 6.80 -4.00 35.77
C SER A 43 7.90 -4.43 34.78
N SER A 44 7.99 -3.80 33.60
CA SER A 44 8.94 -4.22 32.55
C SER A 44 10.41 -3.99 32.91
N ARG A 45 10.72 -2.89 33.61
CA ARG A 45 12.08 -2.62 34.13
C ARG A 45 12.54 -3.65 35.16
N ASN A 46 11.62 -4.22 35.93
CA ASN A 46 11.92 -5.25 36.92
C ASN A 46 12.14 -6.62 36.27
N LEU A 47 11.43 -6.95 35.19
CA LEU A 47 11.59 -8.20 34.45
C LEU A 47 12.91 -8.26 33.68
N TYR A 48 13.27 -7.23 32.92
CA TYR A 48 14.56 -7.20 32.21
C TYR A 48 15.73 -7.27 33.19
N ARG A 49 15.67 -6.57 34.33
CA ARG A 49 16.70 -6.67 35.38
C ARG A 49 16.78 -8.08 35.98
N ARG A 50 15.65 -8.73 36.24
CA ARG A 50 15.61 -10.12 36.75
C ARG A 50 16.12 -11.13 35.73
N TRP A 51 15.78 -10.96 34.46
CA TRP A 51 16.24 -11.83 33.38
C TRP A 51 17.74 -11.67 33.15
N ARG A 52 18.24 -10.43 33.09
CA ARG A 52 19.67 -10.11 32.99
C ARG A 52 20.50 -10.62 34.19
N ALA A 53 19.89 -10.71 35.37
CA ALA A 53 20.55 -11.23 36.57
C ALA A 53 20.74 -12.76 36.56
N ARG A 54 20.13 -13.49 35.61
CA ARG A 54 20.32 -14.94 35.49
C ARG A 54 21.69 -15.27 34.89
N PRO A 55 22.39 -16.29 35.40
CA PRO A 55 23.69 -16.71 34.83
C PRO A 55 23.57 -17.24 33.40
N THR A 56 22.38 -17.70 33.00
CA THR A 56 22.06 -18.20 31.65
C THR A 56 21.72 -17.10 30.65
N PHE A 57 21.58 -15.84 31.08
CA PHE A 57 21.09 -14.74 30.23
C PHE A 57 21.83 -14.61 28.89
N ALA A 58 23.16 -14.70 28.90
CA ALA A 58 23.97 -14.59 27.68
C ALA A 58 23.72 -15.74 26.70
N TYR A 59 23.55 -16.97 27.20
CA TYR A 59 23.23 -18.14 26.37
C TYR A 59 21.79 -18.10 25.86
N GLU A 60 20.85 -17.61 26.67
CA GLU A 60 19.45 -17.45 26.27
C GLU A 60 19.29 -16.39 25.17
N VAL A 61 19.92 -15.22 25.35
CA VAL A 61 19.92 -14.17 24.32
C VAL A 61 20.69 -14.62 23.09
N GLY A 62 21.86 -15.22 23.25
CA GLY A 62 22.65 -15.76 22.14
C GLY A 62 21.88 -16.82 21.34
N GLY A 63 21.22 -17.76 22.03
CA GLY A 63 20.37 -18.76 21.41
C GLY A 63 19.18 -18.15 20.65
N LEU A 64 18.50 -17.17 21.25
CA LEU A 64 17.40 -16.45 20.59
C LEU A 64 17.87 -15.71 19.34
N VAL A 65 19.03 -15.06 19.37
CA VAL A 65 19.59 -14.37 18.20
C VAL A 65 19.95 -15.36 17.10
N VAL A 66 20.55 -16.51 17.44
CA VAL A 66 20.87 -17.55 16.46
C VAL A 66 19.61 -18.16 15.85
N ILE A 67 18.59 -18.46 16.65
CA ILE A 67 17.32 -19.03 16.16
C ILE A 67 16.57 -18.03 15.28
N THR A 68 16.42 -16.80 15.73
CA THR A 68 15.68 -15.77 14.95
C THR A 68 16.44 -15.34 13.71
N GLY A 69 17.77 -15.16 13.80
CA GLY A 69 18.64 -14.88 12.65
C GLY A 69 18.66 -16.03 11.65
N GLY A 70 18.78 -17.27 12.14
CA GLY A 70 18.72 -18.48 11.31
C GLY A 70 17.37 -18.63 10.62
N PHE A 71 16.27 -18.40 11.34
CA PHE A 71 14.91 -18.41 10.76
C PHE A 71 14.73 -17.32 9.71
N TYR A 72 15.22 -16.10 9.95
CA TYR A 72 15.15 -15.01 8.99
C TYR A 72 15.92 -15.36 7.70
N ILE A 73 17.16 -15.81 7.82
CA ILE A 73 18.01 -16.19 6.67
C ILE A 73 17.44 -17.39 5.92
N TYR A 74 16.93 -18.41 6.62
CA TYR A 74 16.37 -19.61 6.01
C TYR A 74 15.12 -19.31 5.16
N ASN A 75 14.32 -18.33 5.57
CA ASN A 75 13.12 -17.90 4.83
C ASN A 75 13.39 -16.69 3.93
N GLN A 76 14.65 -16.42 3.56
CA GLN A 76 14.95 -15.50 2.49
C GLN A 76 14.86 -16.21 1.14
N GLU A 77 14.17 -15.57 0.22
CA GLU A 77 14.09 -15.98 -1.18
C GLU A 77 14.52 -14.82 -2.08
N GLN A 78 15.07 -15.17 -3.25
CA GLN A 78 15.48 -14.18 -4.23
C GLN A 78 14.33 -13.90 -5.18
N VAL A 79 14.02 -12.62 -5.39
CA VAL A 79 13.00 -12.18 -6.33
C VAL A 79 13.51 -12.35 -7.76
N PRO A 80 12.78 -13.06 -8.65
CA PRO A 80 13.13 -13.13 -10.06
C PRO A 80 13.21 -11.75 -10.70
N VAL A 81 14.05 -11.57 -11.71
CA VAL A 81 14.31 -10.29 -12.42
C VAL A 81 15.12 -9.28 -11.59
N SER A 82 14.68 -8.88 -10.39
CA SER A 82 15.36 -7.85 -9.59
C SER A 82 16.56 -8.35 -8.79
N ASN A 83 16.65 -9.66 -8.55
CA ASN A 83 17.69 -10.31 -7.74
C ASN A 83 17.73 -9.87 -6.26
N ARG A 84 16.71 -9.15 -5.77
CA ARG A 84 16.62 -8.72 -4.37
C ARG A 84 16.28 -9.92 -3.47
N TYR A 85 16.86 -9.97 -2.28
CA TYR A 85 16.41 -10.90 -1.25
C TYR A 85 15.21 -10.34 -0.50
N ARG A 86 14.16 -11.14 -0.36
CA ARG A 86 12.98 -10.85 0.46
C ARG A 86 12.78 -11.93 1.50
N PHE A 87 12.29 -11.54 2.68
CA PHE A 87 11.87 -12.48 3.70
C PHE A 87 10.41 -12.86 3.47
N ASN A 88 10.14 -14.15 3.27
CA ASN A 88 8.80 -14.65 3.01
C ASN A 88 8.53 -15.96 3.76
N VAL A 89 7.51 -15.95 4.62
CA VAL A 89 7.01 -17.13 5.34
C VAL A 89 5.58 -17.49 4.93
N VAL A 90 4.99 -16.70 4.03
CA VAL A 90 3.64 -16.91 3.52
C VAL A 90 3.70 -17.88 2.35
N ARG A 91 2.90 -18.93 2.42
CA ARG A 91 2.78 -19.90 1.32
C ARG A 91 1.93 -19.30 0.19
N PRO A 92 2.25 -19.60 -1.09
CA PRO A 92 1.46 -19.13 -2.23
C PRO A 92 -0.03 -19.47 -2.14
N ALA A 93 -0.38 -20.66 -1.61
CA ALA A 93 -1.79 -21.05 -1.42
C ALA A 93 -2.55 -20.16 -0.43
N TYR A 94 -1.87 -19.68 0.62
CA TYR A 94 -2.48 -18.77 1.59
C TYR A 94 -2.63 -17.36 1.02
N GLU A 95 -1.64 -16.89 0.26
CA GLU A 95 -1.73 -15.63 -0.48
C GLU A 95 -2.88 -15.66 -1.50
N ALA A 96 -3.05 -16.76 -2.25
CA ALA A 96 -4.15 -16.93 -3.18
C ALA A 96 -5.52 -16.95 -2.48
N GLN A 97 -5.63 -17.57 -1.30
CA GLN A 97 -6.87 -17.56 -0.51
C GLN A 97 -7.25 -16.14 -0.07
N LEU A 98 -6.29 -15.35 0.41
CA LEU A 98 -6.53 -13.95 0.77
C LEU A 98 -6.87 -13.10 -0.46
N GLY A 99 -6.23 -13.39 -1.60
CA GLY A 99 -6.60 -12.79 -2.88
C GLY A 99 -8.06 -13.06 -3.25
N GLN A 100 -8.52 -14.30 -3.11
CA GLN A 100 -9.93 -14.65 -3.36
C GLN A 100 -10.89 -13.88 -2.43
N GLN A 101 -10.55 -13.72 -1.15
CA GLN A 101 -11.34 -12.92 -0.23
C GLN A 101 -11.38 -11.44 -0.63
N GLN A 102 -10.26 -10.86 -1.03
CA GLN A 102 -10.20 -9.48 -1.53
C GLN A 102 -11.01 -9.32 -2.82
N TYR A 103 -10.97 -10.29 -3.71
CA TYR A 103 -11.76 -10.32 -4.94
C TYR A 103 -13.26 -10.28 -4.62
N GLU A 104 -13.73 -11.14 -3.72
CA GLU A 104 -15.15 -11.17 -3.32
C GLU A 104 -15.60 -9.84 -2.71
N GLN A 105 -14.79 -9.23 -1.85
CA GLN A 105 -15.08 -7.92 -1.27
C GLN A 105 -15.16 -6.82 -2.34
N THR A 106 -14.19 -6.82 -3.27
CA THR A 106 -14.16 -5.84 -4.37
C THR A 106 -15.38 -6.00 -5.29
N MET A 107 -15.78 -7.23 -5.59
CA MET A 107 -16.97 -7.51 -6.40
C MET A 107 -18.28 -7.17 -5.68
N GLN A 108 -18.34 -7.31 -4.35
CA GLN A 108 -19.49 -6.83 -3.57
C GLN A 108 -19.62 -5.32 -3.64
N GLU A 109 -18.50 -4.58 -3.59
CA GLU A 109 -18.48 -3.12 -3.63
C GLU A 109 -18.70 -2.55 -5.04
N PHE A 110 -17.97 -3.07 -6.04
CA PHE A 110 -17.89 -2.48 -7.38
C PHE A 110 -18.50 -3.35 -8.49
N GLY A 111 -18.93 -4.59 -8.20
CA GLY A 111 -19.35 -5.54 -9.24
C GLY A 111 -20.48 -5.05 -10.15
N ARG A 112 -21.36 -4.18 -9.64
CA ARG A 112 -22.45 -3.56 -10.43
C ARG A 112 -21.99 -2.45 -11.38
N LYS A 113 -20.78 -1.92 -11.17
CA LYS A 113 -20.16 -0.86 -11.99
C LYS A 113 -19.18 -1.42 -13.01
N VAL A 114 -19.05 -2.75 -13.12
CA VAL A 114 -18.13 -3.35 -14.10
C VAL A 114 -18.65 -3.09 -15.51
N LEU A 115 -17.80 -2.47 -16.33
CA LEU A 115 -18.09 -2.20 -17.73
C LEU A 115 -18.16 -3.50 -18.55
N PRO A 116 -19.09 -3.58 -19.52
CA PRO A 116 -19.17 -4.72 -20.42
C PRO A 116 -17.89 -4.92 -21.24
N ALA A 117 -17.59 -6.17 -21.62
CA ALA A 117 -16.38 -6.51 -22.37
C ALA A 117 -16.25 -5.80 -23.74
N TYR A 118 -17.36 -5.33 -24.32
CA TYR A 118 -17.37 -4.59 -25.59
C TYR A 118 -17.03 -3.10 -25.45
N SER A 119 -16.96 -2.56 -24.23
CA SER A 119 -16.64 -1.15 -24.02
C SER A 119 -15.23 -0.82 -24.56
N PRO A 120 -15.00 0.39 -25.09
CA PRO A 120 -13.68 0.80 -25.56
C PRO A 120 -12.59 0.66 -24.48
N GLU A 121 -12.90 1.01 -23.24
CA GLU A 121 -12.03 0.95 -22.07
C GLU A 121 -11.65 -0.50 -21.74
N HIS A 122 -12.64 -1.39 -21.68
CA HIS A 122 -12.39 -2.81 -21.43
C HIS A 122 -11.53 -3.43 -22.53
N ARG A 123 -11.81 -3.13 -23.80
CA ARG A 123 -11.00 -3.61 -24.92
C ARG A 123 -9.57 -3.08 -24.88
N MET A 124 -9.37 -1.84 -24.45
CA MET A 124 -8.03 -1.26 -24.27
C MET A 124 -7.26 -1.97 -23.16
N VAL A 125 -7.86 -2.15 -21.99
CA VAL A 125 -7.26 -2.90 -20.87
C VAL A 125 -6.90 -4.33 -21.30
N GLN A 126 -7.81 -5.01 -21.98
CA GLN A 126 -7.58 -6.38 -22.46
C GLN A 126 -6.41 -6.45 -23.46
N ARG A 127 -6.29 -5.49 -24.39
CA ARG A 127 -5.15 -5.44 -25.33
C ARG A 127 -3.82 -5.28 -24.59
N VAL A 128 -3.78 -4.41 -23.59
CA VAL A 128 -2.58 -4.20 -22.76
C VAL A 128 -2.21 -5.45 -21.99
N LEU A 129 -3.17 -6.08 -21.30
CA LEU A 129 -2.94 -7.30 -20.54
C LEU A 129 -2.50 -8.46 -21.44
N ASN A 130 -3.10 -8.63 -22.62
CA ASN A 130 -2.73 -9.68 -23.57
C ASN A 130 -1.26 -9.58 -24.03
N ARG A 131 -0.66 -8.38 -24.01
CA ARG A 131 0.76 -8.19 -24.31
C ARG A 131 1.66 -8.36 -23.08
N LEU A 132 1.22 -7.89 -21.90
CA LEU A 132 2.00 -7.96 -20.65
C LEU A 132 2.07 -9.39 -20.07
N ILE A 133 0.94 -10.10 -19.99
CA ILE A 133 0.82 -11.38 -19.30
C ILE A 133 1.83 -12.43 -19.80
N PRO A 134 2.03 -12.63 -21.12
CA PRO A 134 3.01 -13.60 -21.61
C PRO A 134 4.45 -13.32 -21.16
N ASN A 135 4.76 -12.06 -20.81
CA ASN A 135 6.09 -11.61 -20.43
C ASN A 135 6.26 -11.43 -18.91
N CYS A 136 5.23 -11.68 -18.10
CA CYS A 136 5.28 -11.39 -16.66
C CYS A 136 6.05 -12.43 -15.85
N GLY A 137 6.28 -13.63 -16.40
CA GLY A 137 6.98 -14.72 -15.70
C GLY A 137 6.16 -15.45 -14.64
N LEU A 138 4.87 -15.11 -14.47
CA LEU A 138 3.95 -15.88 -13.63
C LEU A 138 3.53 -17.19 -14.33
N PRO A 139 3.18 -18.24 -13.55
CA PRO A 139 2.75 -19.52 -14.09
C PRO A 139 1.58 -19.41 -15.09
N PRO A 140 1.54 -20.24 -16.15
CA PRO A 140 0.50 -20.17 -17.19
C PRO A 140 -0.91 -20.49 -16.69
N ASP A 141 -1.04 -21.15 -15.54
CA ASP A 141 -2.30 -21.51 -14.90
C ASP A 141 -2.94 -20.36 -14.12
N TYR A 142 -2.29 -19.19 -14.04
CA TYR A 142 -2.93 -17.96 -13.54
C TYR A 142 -4.16 -17.61 -14.39
N GLN A 143 -5.33 -17.57 -13.75
CA GLN A 143 -6.62 -17.27 -14.38
C GLN A 143 -6.84 -15.76 -14.45
N TRP A 144 -6.16 -15.13 -15.41
CA TRP A 144 -6.23 -13.69 -15.64
C TRP A 144 -7.64 -13.24 -16.02
N GLU A 145 -8.16 -12.27 -15.27
CA GLU A 145 -9.48 -11.68 -15.50
C GLU A 145 -9.41 -10.18 -15.23
N ALA A 146 -9.94 -9.40 -16.17
CA ALA A 146 -9.92 -7.94 -16.09
C ALA A 146 -11.32 -7.40 -15.80
N HIS A 147 -11.41 -6.55 -14.79
CA HIS A 147 -12.60 -5.81 -14.44
C HIS A 147 -12.33 -4.32 -14.58
N VAL A 148 -12.96 -3.70 -15.57
CA VAL A 148 -12.93 -2.24 -15.71
C VAL A 148 -14.14 -1.67 -15.00
N ILE A 149 -13.92 -0.82 -13.99
CA ILE A 149 -14.95 -0.25 -13.13
C ILE A 149 -15.28 1.14 -13.65
N ASP A 150 -16.57 1.41 -13.90
CA ASP A 150 -17.08 2.74 -14.24
C ASP A 150 -17.13 3.63 -13.00
N ASP A 151 -15.98 4.21 -12.67
CA ASP A 151 -15.79 5.12 -11.55
C ASP A 151 -14.63 6.07 -11.86
N ASP A 152 -14.78 7.34 -11.50
CA ASP A 152 -13.79 8.39 -11.79
C ASP A 152 -12.55 8.33 -10.87
N MET A 153 -12.53 7.39 -9.92
CA MET A 153 -11.36 7.09 -9.11
C MET A 153 -10.15 6.77 -9.99
N LYS A 154 -9.02 7.44 -9.72
CA LYS A 154 -7.74 7.20 -10.39
C LYS A 154 -7.01 6.07 -9.68
N ASN A 155 -7.42 4.83 -9.95
CA ASN A 155 -6.83 3.64 -9.35
C ASN A 155 -6.78 2.45 -10.30
N ALA A 156 -5.84 1.54 -10.04
CA ALA A 156 -5.78 0.20 -10.60
C ALA A 156 -5.01 -0.68 -9.63
N PHE A 157 -5.36 -1.96 -9.54
CA PHE A 157 -4.61 -2.92 -8.74
C PHE A 157 -4.79 -4.34 -9.28
N VAL A 158 -3.82 -5.20 -8.98
CA VAL A 158 -3.88 -6.63 -9.33
C VAL A 158 -3.83 -7.47 -8.06
N ILE A 159 -4.83 -8.30 -7.87
CA ILE A 159 -4.90 -9.24 -6.76
C ILE A 159 -4.18 -10.55 -7.15
N PRO A 160 -3.44 -11.18 -6.21
CA PRO A 160 -2.92 -12.54 -6.41
C PRO A 160 -3.98 -13.50 -6.94
N GLY A 161 -3.61 -14.33 -7.91
CA GLY A 161 -4.54 -15.17 -8.68
C GLY A 161 -5.00 -14.58 -10.01
N GLY A 162 -4.48 -13.39 -10.40
CA GLY A 162 -4.66 -12.83 -11.74
C GLY A 162 -5.89 -11.95 -11.92
N LYS A 163 -6.48 -11.44 -10.83
CA LYS A 163 -7.66 -10.56 -10.91
C LYS A 163 -7.21 -9.11 -11.01
N VAL A 164 -7.48 -8.47 -12.14
CA VAL A 164 -7.07 -7.10 -12.46
C VAL A 164 -8.27 -6.18 -12.32
N PHE A 165 -8.13 -5.10 -11.56
CA PHE A 165 -9.15 -4.07 -11.42
C PHE A 165 -8.60 -2.75 -11.93
N VAL A 166 -9.32 -2.11 -12.85
CA VAL A 166 -8.95 -0.83 -13.46
C VAL A 166 -10.14 0.12 -13.34
N PHE A 167 -9.96 1.25 -12.67
CA PHE A 167 -11.02 2.25 -12.54
C PHE A 167 -10.92 3.22 -13.72
N ARG A 168 -12.04 3.57 -14.36
CA ARG A 168 -12.05 4.41 -15.57
C ARG A 168 -11.22 5.69 -15.40
N GLY A 169 -11.25 6.33 -14.22
CA GLY A 169 -10.46 7.52 -13.93
C GLY A 169 -8.94 7.38 -14.12
N ILE A 170 -8.36 6.17 -13.96
CA ILE A 170 -6.91 5.97 -14.17
C ILE A 170 -6.51 6.14 -15.63
N LEU A 171 -7.44 5.92 -16.57
CA LEU A 171 -7.18 6.00 -18.01
C LEU A 171 -6.86 7.45 -18.43
N ASP A 172 -7.45 8.43 -17.75
CA ASP A 172 -7.16 9.85 -17.95
C ASP A 172 -5.70 10.19 -17.62
N VAL A 173 -5.11 9.50 -16.64
CA VAL A 173 -3.70 9.70 -16.26
C VAL A 173 -2.76 8.87 -17.13
N ALA A 174 -3.23 7.70 -17.59
CA ALA A 174 -2.47 6.83 -18.48
C ALA A 174 -2.22 7.47 -19.86
N GLU A 175 -3.19 8.21 -20.40
CA GLU A 175 -3.10 8.85 -21.73
C GLU A 175 -2.67 7.86 -22.83
N GLY A 176 -3.34 6.71 -22.93
CA GLY A 176 -3.09 5.71 -23.97
C GLY A 176 -2.48 4.41 -23.45
N GLU A 177 -2.22 3.48 -24.38
CA GLU A 177 -1.84 2.11 -24.03
C GLU A 177 -0.45 2.01 -23.41
N ASP A 178 0.53 2.81 -23.84
CA ASP A 178 1.87 2.78 -23.24
C ASP A 178 1.85 3.21 -21.77
N GLY A 179 1.08 4.25 -21.43
CA GLY A 179 0.94 4.69 -20.05
C GLY A 179 0.12 3.71 -19.22
N LEU A 180 -0.92 3.09 -19.79
CA LEU A 180 -1.67 2.04 -19.13
C LEU A 180 -0.81 0.79 -18.90
N ALA A 181 0.07 0.46 -19.84
CA ALA A 181 1.04 -0.61 -19.71
C ALA A 181 2.04 -0.35 -18.59
N ALA A 182 2.45 0.91 -18.37
CA ALA A 182 3.26 1.27 -17.22
C ALA A 182 2.52 1.08 -15.89
N VAL A 183 1.23 1.47 -15.80
CA VAL A 183 0.38 1.21 -14.60
C VAL A 183 0.25 -0.29 -14.36
N LEU A 184 -0.23 -1.04 -15.35
CA LEU A 184 -0.50 -2.47 -15.20
C LEU A 184 0.78 -3.30 -15.05
N GLY A 185 1.86 -2.92 -15.72
CA GLY A 185 3.17 -3.55 -15.55
C GLY A 185 3.70 -3.40 -14.11
N HIS A 186 3.52 -2.22 -13.50
CA HIS A 186 3.84 -1.99 -12.09
C HIS A 186 2.97 -2.86 -11.16
N GLU A 187 1.65 -2.92 -11.38
CA GLU A 187 0.76 -3.75 -10.56
C GLU A 187 1.03 -5.25 -10.70
N ILE A 188 1.30 -5.73 -11.92
CA ILE A 188 1.67 -7.13 -12.14
C ILE A 188 3.02 -7.42 -11.47
N ALA A 189 3.97 -6.48 -11.53
CA ALA A 189 5.26 -6.62 -10.87
C ALA A 189 5.15 -6.79 -9.35
N HIS A 190 4.17 -6.15 -8.68
CA HIS A 190 3.92 -6.42 -7.26
C HIS A 190 3.58 -7.89 -6.98
N ASN A 191 2.85 -8.55 -7.88
CA ASN A 191 2.51 -9.97 -7.75
C ASN A 191 3.68 -10.89 -8.14
N VAL A 192 4.42 -10.56 -9.20
CA VAL A 192 5.67 -11.27 -9.55
C VAL A 192 6.67 -11.23 -8.38
N ALA A 193 6.76 -10.08 -7.72
CA ALA A 193 7.61 -9.88 -6.57
C ALA A 193 6.97 -10.30 -5.22
N HIS A 194 5.76 -10.87 -5.23
CA HIS A 194 5.02 -11.31 -4.03
C HIS A 194 5.08 -10.28 -2.88
N HIS A 195 4.92 -8.99 -3.21
CA HIS A 195 5.07 -7.90 -2.25
C HIS A 195 4.04 -7.96 -1.12
N ALA A 196 2.83 -8.46 -1.41
CA ALA A 196 1.80 -8.72 -0.40
C ALA A 196 2.25 -9.80 0.60
N ALA A 197 2.75 -10.94 0.11
CA ALA A 197 3.32 -12.00 0.95
C ALA A 197 4.51 -11.53 1.81
N GLU A 198 5.41 -10.71 1.25
CA GLU A 198 6.53 -10.13 2.00
C GLU A 198 6.04 -9.21 3.13
N ARG A 199 5.07 -8.32 2.85
CA ARG A 199 4.48 -7.46 3.88
C ARG A 199 3.82 -8.28 4.98
N MET A 200 3.00 -9.26 4.61
CA MET A 200 2.37 -10.17 5.56
C MET A 200 3.39 -10.90 6.44
N SER A 201 4.50 -11.36 5.84
CA SER A 201 5.59 -12.03 6.55
C SER A 201 6.22 -11.14 7.60
N GLN A 202 6.49 -9.86 7.25
CA GLN A 202 6.96 -8.87 8.22
C GLN A 202 5.91 -8.63 9.33
N GLY A 203 4.63 -8.57 8.97
CA GLY A 203 3.53 -8.48 9.92
C GLY A 203 3.48 -9.62 10.91
N PHE A 204 3.64 -10.87 10.47
CA PHE A 204 3.64 -12.03 11.35
C PHE A 204 4.80 -12.00 12.34
N VAL A 205 5.96 -11.47 11.96
CA VAL A 205 7.06 -11.22 12.90
C VAL A 205 6.63 -10.21 13.96
N PHE A 206 6.04 -9.08 13.55
CA PHE A 206 5.57 -8.06 14.49
C PHE A 206 4.40 -8.54 15.38
N LEU A 207 3.48 -9.33 14.85
CA LEU A 207 2.39 -9.94 15.62
C LEU A 207 2.92 -10.98 16.59
N GLY A 208 3.89 -11.81 16.19
CA GLY A 208 4.53 -12.77 17.09
C GLY A 208 5.25 -12.07 18.24
N LEU A 209 6.02 -11.02 17.94
CA LEU A 209 6.62 -10.15 18.95
C LEU A 209 5.56 -9.44 19.81
N GLY A 210 4.50 -8.94 19.18
CA GLY A 210 3.39 -8.25 19.82
C GLY A 210 2.61 -9.16 20.76
N TYR A 211 2.37 -10.42 20.39
CA TYR A 211 1.74 -11.45 21.21
C TYR A 211 2.61 -11.81 22.42
N LEU A 212 3.92 -11.98 22.22
CA LEU A 212 4.85 -12.19 23.33
C LEU A 212 4.80 -11.02 24.32
N VAL A 213 4.72 -9.78 23.83
CA VAL A 213 4.52 -8.59 24.68
C VAL A 213 3.11 -8.57 25.29
N SER A 214 2.07 -9.00 24.56
CA SER A 214 0.67 -8.99 24.97
C SER A 214 0.38 -9.93 26.13
N GLN A 215 1.09 -11.05 26.24
CA GLN A 215 1.05 -11.95 27.41
C GLN A 215 1.39 -11.21 28.72
N PHE A 216 2.04 -10.05 28.65
CA PHE A 216 2.38 -9.23 29.81
C PHE A 216 1.46 -8.01 29.99
N ILE A 217 0.66 -7.63 28.97
CA ILE A 217 -0.11 -6.36 28.96
C ILE A 217 -1.61 -6.54 28.73
N GLY A 218 -2.09 -7.76 28.44
CA GLY A 218 -3.51 -8.10 28.37
C GLY A 218 -4.28 -7.51 27.20
N ILE A 219 -3.62 -7.31 26.04
CA ILE A 219 -4.23 -6.77 24.82
C ILE A 219 -4.50 -7.91 23.83
N ASP A 220 -5.72 -7.96 23.29
CA ASP A 220 -6.12 -8.87 22.21
C ASP A 220 -6.00 -8.18 20.85
N PHE A 221 -5.41 -8.85 19.87
CA PHE A 221 -5.21 -8.32 18.52
C PHE A 221 -6.10 -9.08 17.55
N GLY A 222 -7.06 -8.40 16.91
CA GLY A 222 -7.89 -9.00 15.86
C GLY A 222 -7.04 -9.37 14.64
N ILE A 223 -6.77 -10.67 14.44
CA ILE A 223 -5.75 -11.16 13.49
C ILE A 223 -6.21 -11.04 12.03
N SER A 224 -7.47 -11.37 11.72
CA SER A 224 -7.94 -11.48 10.32
C SER A 224 -7.96 -10.14 9.58
N ASN A 225 -8.58 -9.11 10.17
CA ASN A 225 -8.68 -7.78 9.54
C ASN A 225 -7.29 -7.12 9.43
N PHE A 226 -6.41 -7.37 10.39
CA PHE A 226 -5.05 -6.85 10.37
C PHE A 226 -4.24 -7.44 9.20
N VAL A 227 -4.37 -8.74 8.92
CA VAL A 227 -3.68 -9.40 7.80
C VAL A 227 -4.15 -8.83 6.45
N MET A 228 -5.46 -8.67 6.26
CA MET A 228 -6.01 -8.05 5.03
C MET A 228 -5.51 -6.61 4.85
N GLN A 229 -5.50 -5.83 5.93
CA GLN A 229 -5.02 -4.46 5.92
C GLN A 229 -3.54 -4.38 5.51
N LEU A 230 -2.71 -5.28 6.04
CA LEU A 230 -1.29 -5.33 5.72
C LEU A 230 -1.00 -5.82 4.29
N ALA A 231 -1.81 -6.75 3.80
CA ALA A 231 -1.67 -7.31 2.45
C ALA A 231 -2.07 -6.31 1.37
N PHE A 232 -3.21 -5.63 1.52
CA PHE A 232 -3.84 -4.89 0.41
C PHE A 232 -4.13 -3.42 0.69
N THR A 233 -4.12 -2.97 1.94
CA THR A 233 -4.48 -1.58 2.29
C THR A 233 -3.27 -0.72 2.64
N LEU A 234 -2.28 -1.29 3.32
CA LEU A 234 -1.06 -0.57 3.68
C LEU A 234 -0.18 -0.37 2.44
N PRO A 235 0.38 0.84 2.25
CA PRO A 235 1.21 1.12 1.10
C PRO A 235 2.48 0.27 1.12
N GLY A 236 3.00 -0.01 -0.07
CA GLY A 236 4.26 -0.71 -0.24
C GLY A 236 5.43 0.05 0.39
N SER A 237 6.47 -0.69 0.78
CA SER A 237 7.72 -0.03 1.19
C SER A 237 8.39 0.63 -0.02
N ARG A 238 9.19 1.69 0.19
CA ARG A 238 9.92 2.36 -0.91
C ARG A 238 10.81 1.40 -1.72
N ALA A 239 11.28 0.31 -1.10
CA ALA A 239 12.04 -0.73 -1.79
C ALA A 239 11.15 -1.57 -2.71
N GLN A 240 9.95 -1.95 -2.25
CA GLN A 240 8.96 -2.67 -3.03
C GLN A 240 8.45 -1.84 -4.21
N GLU A 241 8.13 -0.56 -3.99
CA GLU A 241 7.73 0.36 -5.06
C GLU A 241 8.82 0.49 -6.13
N SER A 242 10.08 0.65 -5.71
CA SER A 242 11.22 0.74 -6.62
C SER A 242 11.48 -0.55 -7.39
N GLU A 243 11.22 -1.70 -6.78
CA GLU A 243 11.35 -3.01 -7.43
C GLU A 243 10.21 -3.23 -8.44
N ALA A 244 8.98 -2.86 -8.08
CA ALA A 244 7.84 -2.92 -8.98
C ALA A 244 8.03 -1.99 -10.20
N ASP A 245 8.56 -0.78 -9.99
CA ASP A 245 8.93 0.13 -11.08
C ASP A 245 9.96 -0.50 -12.04
N TYR A 246 10.99 -1.16 -11.51
CA TYR A 246 12.03 -1.80 -12.33
C TYR A 246 11.49 -3.00 -13.13
N ILE A 247 10.82 -3.94 -12.46
CA ILE A 247 10.26 -5.14 -13.11
C ILE A 247 9.19 -4.74 -14.11
N GLY A 248 8.30 -3.82 -13.74
CA GLY A 248 7.23 -3.31 -14.61
C GLY A 248 7.78 -2.60 -15.86
N LEU A 249 8.85 -1.80 -15.72
CA LEU A 249 9.51 -1.12 -16.84
C LEU A 249 10.11 -2.13 -17.84
N LEU A 250 10.80 -3.16 -17.36
CA LEU A 250 11.35 -4.20 -18.23
C LEU A 250 10.25 -5.03 -18.89
N MET A 251 9.17 -5.32 -18.16
CA MET A 251 8.02 -6.08 -18.66
C MET A 251 7.28 -5.31 -19.76
N MET A 252 7.01 -4.02 -19.58
CA MET A 252 6.35 -3.21 -20.61
C MET A 252 7.22 -3.10 -21.87
N ALA A 253 8.53 -2.93 -21.70
CA ALA A 253 9.47 -2.87 -22.81
C ALA A 253 9.53 -4.19 -23.59
N GLN A 254 9.59 -5.32 -22.88
CA GLN A 254 9.51 -6.66 -23.47
C GLN A 254 8.17 -6.89 -24.22
N SER A 255 7.11 -6.21 -23.79
CA SER A 255 5.75 -6.32 -24.34
C SER A 255 5.44 -5.31 -25.46
N CYS A 256 6.47 -4.73 -26.08
CA CYS A 256 6.39 -3.76 -27.17
C CYS A 256 5.79 -2.40 -26.80
N TYR A 257 5.84 -1.98 -25.54
CA TYR A 257 5.41 -0.64 -25.10
C TYR A 257 6.61 0.28 -24.90
N ASP A 258 6.44 1.58 -25.18
CA ASP A 258 7.52 2.58 -25.01
C ASP A 258 7.88 2.75 -23.52
N PRO A 259 9.08 2.33 -23.07
CA PRO A 259 9.47 2.46 -21.67
C PRO A 259 9.54 3.92 -21.19
N ARG A 260 9.70 4.89 -22.10
CA ARG A 260 9.66 6.32 -21.75
C ARG A 260 8.26 6.78 -21.33
N ALA A 261 7.21 6.04 -21.66
CA ALA A 261 5.86 6.32 -21.20
C ALA A 261 5.71 6.19 -19.68
N ALA A 262 6.52 5.34 -19.03
CA ALA A 262 6.56 5.28 -17.56
C ALA A 262 6.99 6.62 -16.96
N MET A 263 8.02 7.28 -17.51
CA MET A 263 8.43 8.61 -17.04
C MET A 263 7.31 9.65 -17.22
N ARG A 264 6.62 9.63 -18.36
CA ARG A 264 5.49 10.54 -18.63
C ARG A 264 4.34 10.31 -17.65
N LEU A 265 3.96 9.04 -17.43
CA LEU A 265 2.94 8.64 -16.47
C LEU A 265 3.26 9.16 -15.06
N TRP A 266 4.44 8.87 -14.54
CA TRP A 266 4.81 9.25 -13.17
C TRP A 266 4.96 10.76 -13.01
N SER A 267 5.44 11.45 -14.05
CA SER A 267 5.44 12.93 -14.06
C SER A 267 4.02 13.49 -13.98
N ARG A 268 3.05 12.91 -14.71
CA ARG A 268 1.64 13.32 -14.61
C ARG A 268 1.07 13.02 -13.22
N MET A 269 1.34 11.84 -12.67
CA MET A 269 0.92 11.49 -11.30
C MET A 269 1.41 12.49 -10.26
N GLU A 270 2.68 12.90 -10.33
CA GLU A 270 3.26 13.91 -9.43
C GLU A 270 2.61 15.30 -9.61
N GLN A 271 2.22 15.66 -10.85
CA GLN A 271 1.48 16.89 -11.11
C GLN A 271 0.06 16.85 -10.51
N PHE A 272 -0.64 15.72 -10.62
CA PHE A 272 -1.94 15.53 -9.98
C PHE A 272 -1.84 15.60 -8.44
N GLU A 273 -0.76 15.09 -7.85
CA GLU A 273 -0.49 15.17 -6.41
C GLU A 273 -0.21 16.61 -5.94
N LYS A 274 0.51 17.41 -6.74
CA LYS A 274 0.85 18.81 -6.41
C LYS A 274 -0.27 19.80 -6.71
N GLY A 275 -1.27 19.42 -7.51
CA GLY A 275 -2.42 20.26 -7.83
C GLY A 275 -3.35 20.48 -6.64
N GLN A 276 -4.34 21.37 -6.77
CA GLN A 276 -5.38 21.61 -5.75
C GLN A 276 -6.44 20.48 -5.66
N GLY A 277 -6.23 19.34 -6.34
CA GLY A 277 -7.10 18.17 -6.30
C GLY A 277 -6.66 17.17 -5.23
N ALA A 278 -7.55 16.23 -4.87
CA ALA A 278 -7.14 15.08 -4.08
C ALA A 278 -6.13 14.23 -4.90
N PRO A 279 -5.04 13.74 -4.29
CA PRO A 279 -4.06 12.92 -5.00
C PRO A 279 -4.76 11.69 -5.60
N PRO A 280 -4.29 11.16 -6.76
CA PRO A 280 -4.81 9.91 -7.30
C PRO A 280 -4.82 8.83 -6.23
N GLN A 281 -5.91 8.07 -6.12
CA GLN A 281 -6.01 7.00 -5.12
C GLN A 281 -4.86 5.99 -5.28
N PHE A 282 -4.42 5.76 -6.52
CA PHE A 282 -3.22 5.02 -6.85
C PHE A 282 -1.97 5.51 -6.08
N MET A 283 -1.74 6.81 -5.96
CA MET A 283 -0.58 7.37 -5.25
C MET A 283 -0.66 7.22 -3.73
N SER A 284 -1.87 7.05 -3.18
CA SER A 284 -2.07 6.76 -1.76
C SER A 284 -1.64 5.34 -1.40
N THR A 285 -1.84 4.38 -2.30
CA THR A 285 -1.41 2.98 -2.11
C THR A 285 0.02 2.73 -2.62
N HIS A 286 0.48 3.52 -3.60
CA HIS A 286 1.81 3.44 -4.23
C HIS A 286 2.59 4.76 -4.06
N PRO A 287 3.05 5.10 -2.84
CA PRO A 287 3.72 6.36 -2.59
C PRO A 287 4.99 6.47 -3.42
N SER A 288 5.17 7.62 -4.09
CA SER A 288 6.34 7.86 -4.92
C SER A 288 7.65 7.79 -4.12
N SER A 289 8.65 7.11 -4.66
CA SER A 289 10.00 7.25 -4.16
C SER A 289 10.53 8.62 -4.59
N HIS A 290 11.13 9.38 -3.67
CA HIS A 290 11.70 10.72 -3.97
C HIS A 290 12.58 10.80 -5.24
N ASN A 291 13.13 9.67 -5.69
CA ASN A 291 13.98 9.56 -6.87
C ASN A 291 13.41 8.60 -7.93
N ARG A 292 12.07 8.40 -8.00
CA ARG A 292 11.43 7.45 -8.94
C ARG A 292 11.81 7.74 -10.39
N LEU A 293 11.69 9.00 -10.83
CA LEU A 293 12.04 9.41 -12.19
C LEU A 293 13.54 9.24 -12.50
N GLU A 294 14.42 9.55 -11.54
CA GLU A 294 15.86 9.36 -11.68
C GLU A 294 16.23 7.87 -11.86
N LYS A 295 15.60 6.99 -11.07
CA LYS A 295 15.79 5.55 -11.16
C LYS A 295 15.31 5.00 -12.49
N ILE A 296 14.11 5.38 -12.93
CA ILE A 296 13.58 4.97 -14.23
C ILE A 296 14.50 5.43 -15.35
N ALA A 297 14.97 6.68 -15.31
CA ALA A 297 15.92 7.20 -16.30
C ALA A 297 17.22 6.37 -16.35
N LYS A 298 17.71 5.89 -15.20
CA LYS A 298 18.87 4.99 -15.13
C LYS A 298 18.61 3.61 -15.74
N TRP A 299 17.38 3.11 -15.66
CA TRP A 299 16.99 1.80 -16.20
C TRP A 299 16.54 1.83 -17.66
N LEU A 300 16.25 3.02 -18.21
CA LEU A 300 15.82 3.17 -19.61
C LEU A 300 16.75 2.48 -20.62
N PRO A 301 18.10 2.56 -20.54
CA PRO A 301 18.96 1.87 -21.50
C PRO A 301 18.77 0.34 -21.46
N GLU A 302 18.53 -0.23 -20.28
CA GLU A 302 18.26 -1.66 -20.12
C GLU A 302 16.89 -2.03 -20.69
N ALA A 303 15.88 -1.21 -20.42
CA ALA A 303 14.54 -1.37 -20.98
C ALA A 303 14.55 -1.26 -22.52
N ASP A 304 15.28 -0.29 -23.09
CA ASP A 304 15.46 -0.15 -24.54
C ASP A 304 16.12 -1.40 -25.13
N ASN A 305 17.19 -1.93 -24.51
CA ASN A 305 17.80 -3.18 -24.93
C ASN A 305 16.82 -4.36 -24.86
N LYS A 306 15.97 -4.41 -23.83
CA LYS A 306 14.94 -5.44 -23.66
C LYS A 306 13.87 -5.38 -24.75
N LEU A 307 13.48 -4.17 -25.14
CA LEU A 307 12.55 -3.92 -26.24
C LEU A 307 13.15 -4.30 -27.60
N GLU A 308 14.43 -3.97 -27.83
CA GLU A 308 15.11 -4.30 -29.08
C GLU A 308 15.37 -5.81 -29.24
N SER A 309 15.57 -6.52 -28.13
CA SER A 309 15.83 -7.96 -28.12
C SER A 309 14.58 -8.82 -28.07
N SER A 310 13.39 -8.24 -27.85
CA SER A 310 12.12 -8.95 -27.93
C SER A 310 11.63 -9.03 -29.38
N ASP A 311 10.53 -9.77 -29.60
CA ASP A 311 9.87 -9.91 -30.91
C ASP A 311 9.42 -8.57 -31.52
N CYS A 312 9.46 -7.50 -30.72
CA CYS A 312 9.12 -6.13 -31.08
C CYS A 312 10.25 -5.38 -31.79
N GLY A 313 11.52 -5.83 -31.68
CA GLY A 313 12.67 -5.06 -32.15
C GLY A 313 12.60 -4.71 -33.64
N PHE A 314 12.07 -5.61 -34.47
CA PHE A 314 11.89 -5.36 -35.91
C PHE A 314 10.77 -4.35 -36.19
N THR A 315 9.61 -4.51 -35.56
CA THR A 315 8.44 -3.63 -35.75
C THR A 315 8.69 -2.22 -35.23
N THR A 316 9.37 -2.09 -34.08
CA THR A 316 9.70 -0.77 -33.52
C THR A 316 10.72 -0.02 -34.38
N ARG A 317 11.76 -0.70 -34.88
CA ARG A 317 12.74 -0.09 -35.81
C ARG A 317 12.06 0.44 -37.08
N PHE A 318 11.12 -0.33 -37.62
CA PHE A 318 10.34 0.11 -38.78
C PHE A 318 9.46 1.32 -38.46
N ALA A 319 8.75 1.30 -37.32
CA ALA A 319 7.90 2.41 -36.90
C ALA A 319 8.69 3.69 -36.62
N ASP A 320 9.87 3.59 -36.02
CA ASP A 320 10.75 4.73 -35.75
C ASP A 320 11.37 5.28 -37.03
N ASP A 321 11.81 4.43 -37.96
CA ASP A 321 12.30 4.85 -39.27
C ASP A 321 11.20 5.52 -40.09
N PHE A 322 9.96 5.00 -40.02
CA PHE A 322 8.79 5.63 -40.62
C PHE A 322 8.53 7.03 -40.01
N ARG A 323 8.48 7.16 -38.69
CA ARG A 323 8.28 8.45 -38.00
C ARG A 323 9.37 9.46 -38.34
N ARG A 324 10.64 9.03 -38.44
CA ARG A 324 11.76 9.90 -38.84
C ARG A 324 11.63 10.39 -40.29
N ARG A 325 11.10 9.56 -41.18
CA ARG A 325 10.99 9.88 -42.61
C ARG A 325 9.69 10.58 -42.98
N MET A 326 8.65 10.46 -42.16
CA MET A 326 7.34 11.10 -42.37
C MET A 326 6.88 11.87 -41.12
N PRO A 327 7.56 12.98 -40.75
CA PRO A 327 7.22 13.75 -39.55
C PRO A 327 5.81 14.36 -39.60
N ASP A 328 5.26 14.62 -40.79
CA ASP A 328 3.95 15.26 -40.98
C ASP A 328 2.75 14.31 -40.89
N PHE A 329 2.98 12.99 -40.73
CA PHE A 329 1.94 11.96 -40.67
C PHE A 329 1.78 11.33 -39.27
N GLY A 330 2.18 12.04 -38.21
CA GLY A 330 1.99 11.56 -36.83
C GLY A 330 0.52 11.36 -36.49
N LEU A 331 0.13 10.12 -36.16
CA LEU A 331 -1.14 9.77 -35.51
C LEU A 331 -1.22 10.31 -34.08
#